data_AF-A0A2N1UX74-F1
#
_entry.id   AF-A0A2N1UX74-F1
#
_cell.length_a   1.000
_cell.length_b   1.000
_cell.length_c   1.000
_cell.angle_alpha   90.00
_cell.angle_beta   90.00
_cell.angle_gamma   90.00
#
_symmetry.space_group_name_H-M   'P 1'
#
loop_
_entity.id
_entity.type
_entity.pdbx_description
1 polymer ?
#
loop_
_entity_poly.entity_id
_entity_poly.type
_entity_poly.pdbx_seq_one_letter_code
_entity_poly.pdbx_strand_id
1 'polypeptide(L)'
;MPTATLQQDALELEISAKIDSHAAGYREMPLPKASLEGPVVARLQKEHTLLETLCDSLSKQLAELDRGSQYETSQLHKNFEPLLQRRQHYAEALRICKVFAELAARLDREINEVKEACVALAKQFLPNHLPLFEKGLETFQDRCDQVADQLDGLETQSHDIQALMPRYEQWLQWVERFGEILDERIEALKPGASA
;
A
#
# COMPACT_ATOMS: atom_id res chain seq x y z
N MET A 1 -34.06 45.80 -4.77
CA MET A 1 -33.62 44.38 -4.76
C MET A 1 -32.24 44.28 -4.08
N PRO A 2 -32.15 44.26 -2.74
CA PRO A 2 -30.88 44.13 -2.01
C PRO A 2 -30.60 42.72 -1.45
N THR A 3 -31.56 41.80 -1.52
CA THR A 3 -31.54 40.53 -0.79
C THR A 3 -30.68 39.43 -1.41
N ALA A 4 -30.50 39.43 -2.73
CA ALA A 4 -29.73 38.40 -3.44
C ALA A 4 -28.22 38.53 -3.20
N THR A 5 -27.71 39.77 -3.17
CA THR A 5 -26.29 40.05 -2.91
C THR A 5 -25.90 39.68 -1.49
N LEU A 6 -26.73 40.04 -0.49
CA LEU A 6 -26.51 39.71 0.92
C LEU A 6 -26.49 38.20 1.22
N GLN A 7 -27.26 37.39 0.47
CA GLN A 7 -27.23 35.93 0.60
C GLN A 7 -25.96 35.32 0.00
N GLN A 8 -25.43 35.88 -1.07
CA GLN A 8 -24.20 35.40 -1.70
C GLN A 8 -22.95 35.81 -0.91
N ASP A 9 -22.91 37.03 -0.37
CA ASP A 9 -21.84 37.48 0.55
C ASP A 9 -21.74 36.56 1.78
N ALA A 10 -22.89 36.18 2.35
CA ALA A 10 -22.94 35.27 3.48
C ALA A 10 -22.43 33.86 3.12
N LEU A 11 -22.75 33.38 1.92
CA LEU A 11 -22.28 32.09 1.41
C LEU A 11 -20.75 32.09 1.18
N GLU A 12 -20.21 33.17 0.61
CA GLU A 12 -18.76 33.33 0.43
C GLU A 12 -18.01 33.26 1.77
N LEU A 13 -18.49 34.02 2.77
CA LEU A 13 -17.89 34.05 4.10
C LEU A 13 -17.98 32.69 4.80
N GLU A 14 -19.11 31.99 4.64
CA GLU A 14 -19.29 30.63 5.17
C GLU A 14 -18.31 29.64 4.55
N ILE A 15 -18.15 29.67 3.22
CA ILE A 15 -17.23 28.79 2.50
C ILE A 15 -15.78 29.09 2.88
N SER A 16 -15.40 30.37 2.93
CA SER A 16 -14.04 30.78 3.36
C SER A 16 -13.75 30.26 4.76
N ALA A 17 -14.65 30.49 5.72
CA ALA A 17 -14.47 30.06 7.10
C ALA A 17 -14.34 28.53 7.22
N LYS A 18 -15.12 27.77 6.44
CA LYS A 18 -15.04 26.31 6.38
C LYS A 18 -13.69 25.85 5.80
N ILE A 19 -13.28 26.41 4.66
CA ILE A 19 -12.01 26.07 4.01
C ILE A 19 -10.86 26.35 4.98
N ASP A 20 -10.80 27.55 5.56
CA ASP A 20 -9.69 27.97 6.42
C ASP A 20 -9.60 27.12 7.69
N SER A 21 -10.75 26.86 8.35
CA SER A 21 -10.81 26.03 9.55
C SER A 21 -10.31 24.60 9.29
N HIS A 22 -10.80 23.96 8.22
CA HIS A 22 -10.39 22.61 7.89
C HIS A 22 -8.95 22.55 7.37
N ALA A 23 -8.54 23.49 6.51
CA ALA A 23 -7.19 23.53 5.96
C ALA A 23 -6.15 23.74 7.06
N ALA A 24 -6.44 24.57 8.07
CA ALA A 24 -5.58 24.74 9.24
C ALA A 24 -5.44 23.42 10.01
N GLY A 25 -6.55 22.75 10.31
CA GLY A 25 -6.54 21.45 11.02
C GLY A 25 -5.72 20.39 10.29
N TYR A 26 -5.88 20.25 8.98
CA TYR A 26 -5.13 19.26 8.20
C TYR A 26 -3.66 19.62 7.96
N ARG A 27 -3.29 20.91 8.04
CA ARG A 27 -1.91 21.38 7.91
C ARG A 27 -1.05 20.95 9.10
N GLU A 28 -1.62 20.95 10.30
CA GLU A 28 -0.93 20.54 11.52
C GLU A 28 -0.81 19.02 11.66
N MET A 29 -1.64 18.26 10.94
CA MET A 29 -1.61 16.80 10.99
C MET A 29 -0.50 16.21 10.11
N PRO A 30 0.24 15.20 10.59
CA PRO A 30 1.24 14.50 9.77
C PRO A 30 0.56 13.84 8.56
N LEU A 31 1.27 13.73 7.43
CA LEU A 31 0.73 13.10 6.24
C LEU A 31 0.31 11.64 6.53
N PRO A 32 -0.81 11.18 5.94
CA PRO A 32 -1.24 9.80 6.10
C PRO A 32 -0.16 8.86 5.56
N LYS A 33 0.18 7.84 6.35
CA LYS A 33 1.12 6.78 5.96
C LYS A 33 0.35 5.48 5.77
N ALA A 34 0.76 4.70 4.77
CA ALA A 34 0.23 3.36 4.58
C ALA A 34 0.57 2.44 5.76
N SER A 35 -0.25 1.43 6.01
CA SER A 35 -0.08 0.48 7.09
C SER A 35 -0.78 -0.83 6.78
N LEU A 36 -0.26 -1.93 7.33
CA LEU A 36 -0.93 -3.24 7.36
C LEU A 36 -1.83 -3.43 8.58
N GLU A 37 -1.78 -2.52 9.56
CA GLU A 37 -2.55 -2.65 10.79
C GLU A 37 -4.02 -2.29 10.55
N GLY A 38 -4.91 -3.27 10.71
CA GLY A 38 -6.35 -3.10 10.50
C GLY A 38 -6.97 -1.84 11.15
N PRO A 39 -6.67 -1.53 12.43
CA PRO A 39 -7.17 -0.31 13.07
C PRO A 39 -6.68 0.98 12.40
N VAL A 40 -5.43 1.01 11.92
CA VAL A 40 -4.85 2.16 11.22
C VAL A 40 -5.51 2.34 9.85
N VAL A 41 -5.70 1.25 9.10
CA VAL A 41 -6.39 1.26 7.80
C VAL A 41 -7.84 1.73 7.95
N ALA A 42 -8.55 1.23 8.95
CA ALA A 42 -9.93 1.65 9.23
C ALA A 42 -10.02 3.16 9.55
N ARG A 43 -9.04 3.69 10.31
CA ARG A 43 -8.94 5.13 10.58
C ARG A 43 -8.66 5.92 9.31
N LEU A 44 -7.70 5.49 8.48
CA LEU A 44 -7.40 6.15 7.20
C LEU A 44 -8.65 6.19 6.30
N GLN A 45 -9.39 5.09 6.23
CA GLN A 45 -10.62 5.00 5.43
C GLN A 45 -11.68 5.98 5.93
N LYS A 46 -11.89 6.04 7.25
CA LYS A 46 -12.83 6.98 7.86
C LYS A 46 -12.46 8.43 7.56
N GLU A 47 -11.19 8.80 7.77
CA GLU A 47 -10.71 10.17 7.49
C GLU A 47 -10.81 10.51 6.00
N HIS A 48 -10.47 9.58 5.11
CA HIS A 48 -10.62 9.76 3.67
C HIS A 48 -12.08 10.05 3.30
N THR A 49 -13.03 9.25 3.78
CA THR A 49 -14.46 9.44 3.49
C THR A 49 -15.00 10.76 4.04
N LEU A 50 -14.57 11.18 5.24
CA LEU A 50 -14.94 12.48 5.80
C LEU A 50 -14.41 13.63 4.93
N LEU A 51 -13.14 13.57 4.55
CA LEU A 51 -12.49 14.60 3.73
C LEU A 51 -13.05 14.64 2.30
N GLU A 52 -13.35 13.49 1.71
CA GLU A 52 -14.00 13.36 0.41
C GLU A 52 -15.38 14.03 0.42
N THR A 53 -16.22 13.69 1.41
CA THR A 53 -17.54 14.31 1.59
C THR A 53 -17.44 15.82 1.76
N LEU A 54 -16.47 16.30 2.55
CA LEU A 54 -16.20 17.72 2.74
C LEU A 54 -15.80 18.39 1.42
N CYS A 55 -14.84 17.82 0.70
CA CYS A 55 -14.35 18.36 -0.57
C CYS A 55 -15.46 18.43 -1.62
N ASP A 56 -16.29 17.39 -1.72
CA ASP A 56 -17.40 17.35 -2.68
C ASP A 56 -18.48 18.39 -2.33
N SER A 57 -18.76 18.58 -1.04
CA SER A 57 -19.67 19.63 -0.56
C SER A 57 -19.14 21.03 -0.90
N LEU A 58 -17.89 21.33 -0.53
CA LEU A 58 -17.26 22.63 -0.80
C LEU A 58 -17.13 22.91 -2.31
N SER A 59 -16.83 21.88 -3.12
CA SER A 59 -16.75 22.02 -4.58
C SER A 59 -18.10 22.40 -5.18
N LYS A 60 -19.20 21.83 -4.69
CA LYS A 60 -20.56 22.20 -5.15
C LYS A 60 -20.90 23.64 -4.76
N GLN A 61 -20.58 24.03 -3.53
CA GLN A 61 -20.82 25.40 -3.04
C GLN A 61 -19.99 26.44 -3.80
N LEU A 62 -18.71 26.16 -4.07
CA LEU A 62 -17.85 26.99 -4.92
C LEU A 62 -18.41 27.12 -6.35
N ALA A 63 -18.84 26.01 -6.95
CA ALA A 63 -19.43 26.03 -8.30
C ALA A 63 -20.78 26.79 -8.35
N GLU A 64 -21.49 26.92 -7.24
CA GLU A 64 -22.69 27.76 -7.13
C GLU A 64 -22.32 29.25 -7.08
N LEU A 65 -21.27 29.61 -6.32
CA LEU A 65 -20.73 30.98 -6.32
C LEU A 65 -20.16 31.37 -7.68
N ASP A 66 -19.41 30.49 -8.34
CA ASP A 66 -18.80 30.73 -9.66
C ASP A 66 -19.85 31.06 -10.73
N ARG A 67 -21.06 30.49 -10.61
CA ARG A 67 -22.20 30.78 -11.49
C ARG A 67 -22.82 32.15 -11.24
N GLY A 68 -22.65 32.72 -10.06
CA GLY A 68 -22.99 34.09 -9.74
C GLY A 68 -21.91 35.02 -10.26
N SER A 69 -22.05 35.51 -11.50
CA SER A 69 -21.08 36.31 -12.28
C SER A 69 -20.60 37.65 -11.67
N GLN A 70 -20.79 37.88 -10.37
CA GLN A 70 -20.39 39.09 -9.63
C GLN A 70 -19.23 38.87 -8.64
N TYR A 71 -18.79 37.63 -8.37
CA TYR A 71 -17.79 37.33 -7.34
C TYR A 71 -16.47 36.78 -7.91
N GLU A 72 -15.34 37.24 -7.34
CA GLU A 72 -14.01 36.74 -7.66
C GLU A 72 -13.64 35.59 -6.72
N THR A 73 -13.95 34.35 -7.12
CA THR A 73 -13.74 33.15 -6.29
C THR A 73 -12.33 32.57 -6.37
N SER A 74 -11.44 33.18 -7.16
CA SER A 74 -10.07 32.68 -7.41
C SER A 74 -9.28 32.42 -6.12
N GLN A 75 -9.46 33.25 -5.09
CA GLN A 75 -8.78 33.07 -3.82
C GLN A 75 -9.34 31.89 -3.01
N LEU A 76 -10.65 31.65 -3.08
CA LEU A 76 -11.28 30.49 -2.41
C LEU A 76 -10.80 29.19 -3.03
N HIS A 77 -10.70 29.12 -4.37
CA HIS A 77 -10.14 27.96 -5.07
C HIS A 77 -8.69 27.69 -4.63
N LYS A 78 -7.85 28.72 -4.52
CA LYS A 78 -6.48 28.59 -4.01
C LYS A 78 -6.43 28.09 -2.56
N ASN A 79 -7.32 28.60 -1.71
CA ASN A 79 -7.38 28.18 -0.30
C ASN A 79 -7.93 26.76 -0.14
N PHE A 80 -8.73 26.29 -1.11
CA PHE A 80 -9.30 24.94 -1.13
C PHE A 80 -8.30 23.86 -1.59
N GLU A 81 -7.35 24.22 -2.46
CA GLU A 81 -6.35 23.30 -3.03
C GLU A 81 -5.61 22.42 -1.99
N PRO A 82 -5.18 22.93 -0.82
CA PRO A 82 -4.56 22.09 0.21
C PRO A 82 -5.45 20.94 0.71
N LEU A 83 -6.78 21.13 0.77
CA LEU A 83 -7.72 20.08 1.16
C LEU A 83 -7.83 19.00 0.08
N LEU A 84 -7.82 19.41 -1.20
CA LEU A 84 -7.81 18.50 -2.33
C LEU A 84 -6.53 17.66 -2.38
N GLN A 85 -5.37 18.28 -2.17
CA GLN A 85 -4.08 17.58 -2.06
C GLN A 85 -4.08 16.61 -0.88
N ARG A 86 -4.61 17.05 0.27
CA ARG A 86 -4.74 16.19 1.44
C ARG A 86 -5.61 14.96 1.15
N ARG A 87 -6.73 15.14 0.44
CA ARG A 87 -7.59 14.03 0.00
C ARG A 87 -6.82 13.05 -0.86
N GLN A 88 -6.04 13.54 -1.82
CA GLN A 88 -5.19 12.71 -2.68
C GLN A 88 -4.16 11.90 -1.86
N HIS A 89 -3.53 12.50 -0.85
CA HIS A 89 -2.61 11.78 0.03
C HIS A 89 -3.28 10.63 0.80
N TYR A 90 -4.51 10.83 1.29
CA TYR A 90 -5.28 9.75 1.94
C TYR A 90 -5.65 8.65 0.94
N ALA A 91 -6.08 9.01 -0.26
CA ALA A 91 -6.42 8.05 -1.31
C ALA A 91 -5.20 7.20 -1.69
N GLU A 92 -4.04 7.84 -1.83
CA GLU A 92 -2.78 7.16 -2.14
C GLU A 92 -2.34 6.25 -0.99
N ALA A 93 -2.39 6.72 0.26
CA ALA A 93 -2.07 5.88 1.41
C ALA A 93 -2.95 4.62 1.46
N LEU A 94 -4.26 4.74 1.20
CA LEU A 94 -5.18 3.61 1.15
C LEU A 94 -4.88 2.66 -0.03
N ARG A 95 -4.52 3.20 -1.19
CA ARG A 95 -4.07 2.40 -2.34
C ARG A 95 -2.84 1.57 -1.97
N ILE A 96 -1.87 2.17 -1.31
CA ILE A 96 -0.66 1.46 -0.86
C ILE A 96 -0.97 0.44 0.24
N CYS A 97 -1.89 0.72 1.17
CA CYS A 97 -2.35 -0.29 2.14
C CYS A 97 -2.88 -1.55 1.44
N LYS A 98 -3.60 -1.40 0.33
CA LYS A 98 -4.09 -2.52 -0.48
C LYS A 98 -2.93 -3.30 -1.11
N VAL A 99 -1.96 -2.61 -1.70
CA VAL A 99 -0.76 -3.24 -2.26
C VAL A 99 0.00 -4.03 -1.19
N PHE A 100 0.16 -3.46 0.00
CA PHE A 100 0.81 -4.15 1.12
C PHE A 100 0.04 -5.40 1.52
N ALA A 101 -1.29 -5.33 1.62
CA ALA A 101 -2.11 -6.48 1.99
C ALA A 101 -2.01 -7.61 0.96
N GLU A 102 -2.03 -7.28 -0.33
CA GLU A 102 -1.85 -8.24 -1.42
C GLU A 102 -0.47 -8.89 -1.39
N LEU A 103 0.58 -8.09 -1.16
CA LEU A 103 1.95 -8.59 -1.06
C LEU A 103 2.17 -9.46 0.17
N ALA A 104 1.62 -9.08 1.33
CA ALA A 104 1.65 -9.91 2.54
C ALA A 104 0.97 -11.27 2.30
N ALA A 105 -0.21 -11.27 1.67
CA ALA A 105 -0.91 -12.51 1.33
C ALA A 105 -0.18 -13.34 0.26
N ARG A 106 0.55 -12.71 -0.66
CA ARG A 106 1.45 -13.41 -1.59
C ARG A 106 2.58 -14.08 -0.82
N LEU A 107 3.30 -13.35 0.03
CA LEU A 107 4.39 -13.88 0.84
C LEU A 107 3.95 -15.08 1.68
N ASP A 108 2.80 -14.99 2.37
CA ASP A 108 2.28 -16.09 3.18
C ASP A 108 2.00 -17.35 2.32
N ARG A 109 1.54 -17.18 1.07
CA ARG A 109 1.34 -18.30 0.13
C ARG A 109 2.67 -18.90 -0.31
N GLU A 110 3.63 -18.08 -0.73
CA GLU A 110 4.95 -18.56 -1.17
C GLU A 110 5.69 -19.30 -0.04
N ILE A 111 5.61 -18.79 1.19
CA ILE A 111 6.17 -19.47 2.38
C ILE A 111 5.56 -20.86 2.55
N ASN A 112 4.25 -20.99 2.41
CA ASN A 112 3.58 -22.28 2.56
C ASN A 112 3.93 -23.24 1.41
N GLU A 113 4.03 -22.74 0.17
CA GLU A 113 4.45 -23.51 -0.99
C GLU A 113 5.86 -24.09 -0.80
N VAL A 114 6.82 -23.28 -0.33
CA VAL A 114 8.19 -23.75 -0.05
C VAL A 114 8.21 -24.76 1.10
N LYS A 115 7.43 -24.55 2.18
CA LYS A 115 7.31 -25.53 3.27
C LYS A 115 6.76 -26.87 2.78
N GLU A 116 5.74 -26.85 1.94
CA GLU A 116 5.18 -28.06 1.33
C GLU A 116 6.21 -28.76 0.43
N ALA A 117 6.98 -27.99 -0.34
CA ALA A 117 8.08 -28.51 -1.15
C ALA A 117 9.17 -29.17 -0.29
N CYS A 118 9.58 -28.56 0.83
CA CYS A 118 10.51 -29.17 1.80
C CYS A 118 9.99 -30.52 2.32
N VAL A 119 8.70 -30.60 2.65
CA VAL A 119 8.08 -31.86 3.12
C VAL A 119 8.03 -32.90 2.01
N ALA A 120 7.74 -32.50 0.77
CA ALA A 120 7.72 -33.40 -0.38
C ALA A 120 9.13 -33.95 -0.67
N LEU A 121 10.14 -33.08 -0.68
CA LEU A 121 11.55 -33.42 -0.87
C LEU A 121 12.03 -34.44 0.16
N ALA A 122 11.61 -34.29 1.43
CA ALA A 122 11.94 -35.24 2.48
C ALA A 122 11.34 -36.65 2.27
N LYS A 123 10.20 -36.76 1.59
CA LYS A 123 9.45 -38.02 1.42
C LYS A 123 9.73 -38.74 0.09
N GLN A 124 10.17 -38.01 -0.93
CA GLN A 124 10.29 -38.52 -2.29
C GLN A 124 11.64 -39.19 -2.56
N PHE A 125 11.63 -40.14 -3.51
CA PHE A 125 12.86 -40.77 -4.02
C PHE A 125 13.55 -39.82 -5.00
N LEU A 126 14.69 -39.29 -4.57
CA LEU A 126 15.33 -38.14 -5.20
C LEU A 126 15.78 -38.36 -6.66
N PRO A 127 16.38 -39.50 -7.09
CA PRO A 127 16.91 -39.64 -8.45
C PRO A 127 15.92 -39.37 -9.60
N ASN A 128 14.63 -39.69 -9.40
CA ASN A 128 13.60 -39.47 -10.43
C ASN A 128 12.95 -38.09 -10.35
N HIS A 129 13.17 -37.37 -9.25
CA HIS A 129 12.51 -36.10 -8.94
C HIS A 129 13.49 -34.94 -8.77
N LEU A 130 14.79 -35.20 -8.84
CA LEU A 130 15.84 -34.20 -8.71
C LEU A 130 15.67 -33.03 -9.69
N PRO A 131 15.47 -33.24 -11.01
CA PRO A 131 15.26 -32.12 -11.94
C PRO A 131 14.01 -31.28 -11.62
N LEU A 132 12.99 -31.90 -11.01
CA LEU A 132 11.77 -31.19 -10.60
C LEU A 132 12.05 -30.28 -9.41
N PHE A 133 12.82 -30.75 -8.43
CA PHE A 133 13.16 -29.97 -7.25
C PHE A 133 14.18 -28.87 -7.54
N GLU A 134 15.18 -29.10 -8.41
CA GLU A 134 16.11 -28.07 -8.88
C GLU A 134 15.37 -26.93 -9.59
N LYS A 135 14.46 -27.27 -10.51
CA LYS A 135 13.60 -26.29 -11.17
C LYS A 135 12.68 -25.55 -10.18
N GLY A 136 12.21 -26.27 -9.15
CA GLY A 136 11.43 -25.68 -8.06
C GLY A 136 12.23 -24.63 -7.30
N LEU A 137 13.49 -24.94 -6.95
CA LEU A 137 14.40 -24.00 -6.29
C LEU A 137 14.65 -22.75 -7.13
N GLU A 138 14.97 -22.91 -8.43
CA GLU A 138 15.15 -21.80 -9.38
C GLU A 138 13.87 -20.93 -9.43
N THR A 139 12.70 -21.56 -9.52
CA THR A 139 11.42 -20.84 -9.52
C THR A 139 11.20 -20.04 -8.23
N PHE A 140 11.58 -20.58 -7.07
CA PHE A 140 11.45 -19.86 -5.81
C PHE A 140 12.42 -18.67 -5.74
N GLN A 141 13.65 -18.84 -6.18
CA GLN A 141 14.66 -17.77 -6.25
C GLN A 141 14.21 -16.63 -7.17
N ASP A 142 13.75 -16.96 -8.38
CA ASP A 142 13.21 -15.98 -9.34
C ASP A 142 12.05 -15.16 -8.74
N ARG A 143 11.18 -15.81 -7.95
CA ARG A 143 10.07 -15.12 -7.29
C ARG A 143 10.55 -14.26 -6.12
N CYS A 144 11.58 -14.67 -5.38
CA CYS A 144 12.20 -13.86 -4.34
C CYS A 144 12.78 -12.56 -4.92
N ASP A 145 13.44 -12.63 -6.08
CA ASP A 145 13.98 -11.47 -6.80
C ASP A 145 12.85 -10.54 -7.25
N GLN A 146 11.79 -11.10 -7.85
CA GLN A 146 10.62 -10.29 -8.24
C GLN A 146 9.97 -9.54 -7.08
N VAL A 147 9.96 -10.14 -5.88
CA VAL A 147 9.42 -9.46 -4.69
C VAL A 147 10.41 -8.44 -4.14
N ALA A 148 11.72 -8.69 -4.22
CA ALA A 148 12.74 -7.69 -3.89
C ALA A 148 12.56 -6.43 -4.76
N ASP A 149 12.44 -6.59 -6.08
CA ASP A 149 12.21 -5.49 -7.02
C ASP A 149 10.94 -4.69 -6.68
N GLN A 150 9.88 -5.39 -6.24
CA GLN A 150 8.62 -4.73 -5.81
C GLN A 150 8.80 -3.93 -4.53
N LEU A 151 9.53 -4.47 -3.55
CA LEU A 151 9.84 -3.80 -2.28
C LEU A 151 10.73 -2.58 -2.51
N ASP A 152 11.77 -2.71 -3.34
CA ASP A 152 12.66 -1.61 -3.72
C ASP A 152 11.91 -0.50 -4.47
N GLY A 153 10.97 -0.88 -5.34
CA GLY A 153 10.09 0.07 -6.03
C GLY A 153 9.20 0.86 -5.06
N LEU A 154 8.69 0.21 -4.02
CA LEU A 154 7.89 0.88 -2.97
C LEU A 154 8.75 1.80 -2.09
N GLU A 155 9.95 1.36 -1.72
CA GLU A 155 10.88 2.16 -0.93
C GLU A 155 11.38 3.39 -1.70
N THR A 156 11.67 3.24 -3.00
CA THR A 156 12.02 4.36 -3.90
C THR A 156 10.90 5.40 -3.98
N GLN A 157 9.64 4.97 -3.85
CA GLN A 157 8.46 5.83 -3.75
C GLN A 157 8.24 6.40 -2.33
N SER A 158 9.21 6.22 -1.41
CA SER A 158 9.16 6.65 -0.02
C SER A 158 8.05 6.00 0.81
N HIS A 159 7.63 4.78 0.44
CA HIS A 159 6.73 3.98 1.25
C HIS A 159 7.51 3.10 2.23
N ASP A 160 7.05 3.06 3.48
CA ASP A 160 7.67 2.28 4.54
C ASP A 160 7.30 0.80 4.40
N ILE A 161 8.26 -0.01 3.94
CA ILE A 161 8.10 -1.45 3.73
C ILE A 161 8.38 -2.31 4.97
N GLN A 162 8.73 -1.71 6.12
CA GLN A 162 9.17 -2.46 7.31
C GLN A 162 8.14 -3.47 7.81
N ALA A 163 6.85 -3.21 7.59
CA ALA A 163 5.79 -4.15 7.96
C ALA A 163 5.77 -5.46 7.14
N LEU A 164 6.43 -5.47 5.98
CA LEU A 164 6.54 -6.62 5.06
C LEU A 164 7.84 -7.41 5.25
N MET A 165 8.92 -6.73 5.67
CA MET A 165 10.26 -7.32 5.76
C MET A 165 10.33 -8.63 6.56
N PRO A 166 9.71 -8.78 7.74
CA PRO A 166 9.80 -10.03 8.50
C PRO A 166 9.23 -11.25 7.74
N ARG A 167 8.20 -11.05 6.91
CA ARG A 167 7.63 -12.13 6.08
C ARG A 167 8.54 -12.46 4.91
N TYR A 168 9.10 -11.44 4.27
CA TYR A 168 10.02 -11.62 3.16
C TYR A 168 11.30 -12.35 3.61
N GLU A 169 11.89 -11.93 4.73
CA GLU A 169 13.04 -12.60 5.35
C GLU A 169 12.73 -14.05 5.73
N GLN A 170 11.54 -14.30 6.30
CA GLN A 170 11.10 -15.66 6.60
C GLN A 170 11.00 -16.52 5.33
N TRP A 171 10.53 -15.97 4.22
CA TRP A 171 10.45 -16.69 2.96
C TRP A 171 11.84 -17.04 2.43
N LEU A 172 12.78 -16.09 2.42
CA LEU A 172 14.17 -16.34 2.03
C LEU A 172 14.80 -17.49 2.83
N GLN A 173 14.61 -17.50 4.16
CA GLN A 173 15.08 -18.58 5.02
C GLN A 173 14.50 -19.95 4.64
N TRP A 174 13.24 -20.01 4.23
CA TRP A 174 12.62 -21.26 3.78
C TRP A 174 13.17 -21.72 2.43
N VAL A 175 13.44 -20.79 1.50
CA VAL A 175 14.04 -21.10 0.20
C VAL A 175 15.47 -21.58 0.36
N GLU A 176 16.27 -20.92 1.21
CA GLU A 176 17.62 -21.34 1.56
C GLU A 176 17.61 -22.75 2.16
N ARG A 177 16.76 -22.99 3.16
CA ARG A 177 16.59 -24.32 3.75
C ARG A 177 16.18 -25.38 2.73
N PHE A 178 15.32 -25.04 1.78
CA PHE A 178 14.93 -25.97 0.72
C PHE A 178 16.14 -26.36 -0.15
N GLY A 179 16.99 -25.39 -0.50
CA GLY A 179 18.25 -25.60 -1.20
C GLY A 179 19.22 -26.49 -0.41
N GLU A 180 19.44 -26.20 0.88
CA GLU A 180 20.30 -27.00 1.75
C GLU A 180 19.87 -28.47 1.80
N ILE A 181 18.56 -28.74 2.00
CA ILE A 181 18.03 -30.11 2.02
C ILE A 181 18.23 -30.80 0.67
N LEU A 182 18.09 -30.07 -0.43
CA LEU A 182 18.26 -30.60 -1.78
C LEU A 182 19.72 -31.01 -1.99
N ASP A 183 20.66 -30.13 -1.65
CA ASP A 183 22.11 -30.37 -1.76
C ASP A 183 22.56 -31.55 -0.92
N GLU A 184 22.17 -31.60 0.37
CA GLU A 184 22.47 -32.73 1.26
C GLU A 184 22.00 -34.07 0.67
N ARG A 185 20.82 -34.07 0.06
CA ARG A 185 20.28 -35.29 -0.57
C ARG A 185 20.98 -35.66 -1.87
N ILE A 186 21.40 -34.68 -2.67
CA ILE A 186 22.24 -34.92 -3.84
C ILE A 186 23.58 -35.54 -3.42
N GLU A 187 24.18 -35.02 -2.35
CA GLU A 187 25.43 -35.56 -1.81
C GLU A 187 25.29 -37.00 -1.31
N ALA A 188 24.20 -37.32 -0.62
CA ALA A 188 23.92 -38.68 -0.16
C ALA A 188 23.74 -39.70 -1.31
N LEU A 189 23.44 -39.24 -2.53
CA LEU A 189 23.35 -40.10 -3.72
C LEU A 189 24.70 -40.36 -4.40
N LYS A 190 25.76 -39.61 -4.06
CA LYS A 190 27.07 -39.79 -4.69
C LYS A 190 27.68 -41.13 -4.23
N PRO A 191 28.14 -42.00 -5.15
CA PRO A 191 28.73 -43.28 -4.80
C PRO A 191 30.04 -43.06 -4.02
N GLY A 192 30.00 -43.27 -2.70
CA GLY A 192 31.12 -43.06 -1.78
C GLY A 192 30.78 -42.44 -0.43
N ALA A 193 29.54 -41.96 -0.22
CA ALA A 193 29.11 -41.32 1.04
C ALA A 193 28.75 -42.31 2.17
N SER A 194 28.86 -43.62 1.93
CA SER A 194 28.75 -44.67 2.96
C SER A 194 30.07 -45.43 3.06
N ALA A 195 30.92 -45.00 4.00
CA ALA A 195 31.97 -45.82 4.60
C ALA A 195 31.76 -45.82 6.12
#